data_AF-A0A8S3RZ29-F1
#
_entry.id   AF-A0A8S3RZ29-F1
#
_cell.length_a   1.000
_cell.length_b   1.000
_cell.length_c   1.000
_cell.angle_alpha   90.00
_cell.angle_beta   90.00
_cell.angle_gamma   90.00
#
_symmetry.space_group_name_H-M   'P 1'
#
loop_
_entity.id
_entity.type
_entity.pdbx_description
1 polymer ?
#
loop_
_entity_poly.entity_id
_entity_poly.type
_entity_poly.pdbx_seq_one_letter_code
_entity_poly.pdbx_strand_id
1 'polypeptide(L)'
;MWKVKMLFCILYLAVVQRVAECALTKEQIRNMSPSTRPACQPGAQTSAQQVDTTRRLSDLRSHFQSNGINGYIIPSVDAHQSEYVSEYDKRRQFISGFSGSQAIAVVLENKAALWTDGRYFLQAEEELDCNWILMKGRSGTETVPSITEWVIAELEGQNGILGAYPFLIGSDDWMKKDKELVENNMKLARVEEDLIDKIWTTDRPAQPNTDIHGMKLSFTGKIYINMFNRPF
;
A
#
# COMPACT_ATOMS: atom_id res chain seq x y z
N MET A 1 -6.89 -49.40 21.75
CA MET A 1 -6.39 -48.00 21.85
C MET A 1 -5.76 -47.45 20.57
N TRP A 2 -5.38 -48.25 19.57
CA TRP A 2 -4.80 -47.73 18.30
C TRP A 2 -5.81 -47.18 17.29
N LYS A 3 -7.03 -47.73 17.21
CA LYS A 3 -8.05 -47.29 16.24
C LYS A 3 -8.54 -45.84 16.45
N VAL A 4 -8.49 -45.32 17.67
CA VAL A 4 -8.95 -43.96 18.00
C VAL A 4 -7.90 -42.90 17.63
N LYS A 5 -6.59 -43.22 17.75
CA LYS A 5 -5.50 -42.32 17.33
C LYS A 5 -5.43 -42.15 15.80
N MET A 6 -5.79 -43.19 15.04
CA MET A 6 -5.80 -43.14 13.58
C MET A 6 -6.94 -42.27 13.03
N LEU A 7 -8.13 -42.33 13.64
CA LEU A 7 -9.26 -41.45 13.27
C LEU A 7 -8.95 -39.98 13.57
N PHE A 8 -8.30 -39.66 14.68
CA PHE A 8 -7.89 -38.29 15.00
C PHE A 8 -6.88 -37.74 14.00
N CYS A 9 -5.95 -38.57 13.50
CA CYS A 9 -4.98 -38.17 12.49
C CYS A 9 -5.65 -37.89 11.13
N ILE A 10 -6.62 -38.72 10.73
CA ILE A 10 -7.36 -38.57 9.46
C ILE A 10 -8.31 -37.36 9.51
N LEU A 11 -8.96 -37.10 10.66
CA LEU A 11 -9.78 -35.90 10.87
C LEU A 11 -8.93 -34.62 10.89
N TYR A 12 -7.72 -34.66 11.47
CA TYR A 12 -6.81 -33.52 11.46
C TYR A 12 -6.29 -33.23 10.04
N LEU A 13 -5.93 -34.27 9.27
CA LEU A 13 -5.55 -34.13 7.86
C LEU A 13 -6.71 -33.57 7.00
N ALA A 14 -7.95 -33.98 7.24
CA ALA A 14 -9.12 -33.47 6.52
C ALA A 14 -9.47 -32.00 6.89
N VAL A 15 -9.22 -31.58 8.14
CA VAL A 15 -9.39 -30.18 8.55
C VAL A 15 -8.26 -29.31 8.00
N VAL A 16 -7.02 -29.80 7.96
CA VAL A 16 -5.89 -29.10 7.34
C VAL A 16 -6.08 -28.98 5.82
N GLN A 17 -6.67 -29.99 5.15
CA GLN A 17 -7.01 -29.91 3.72
C GLN A 17 -8.15 -28.95 3.39
N ARG A 18 -9.05 -28.63 4.33
CA ARG A 18 -10.12 -27.63 4.10
C ARG A 18 -9.67 -26.18 4.24
N VAL A 19 -8.49 -25.90 4.79
CA VAL A 19 -7.93 -24.53 4.88
C VAL A 19 -7.19 -24.13 3.60
N ALA A 20 -6.87 -25.10 2.72
CA ALA A 20 -6.09 -24.85 1.50
C ALA A 20 -6.90 -24.30 0.32
N GLU A 21 -8.23 -24.19 0.40
CA GLU A 21 -9.10 -23.82 -0.74
C GLU A 21 -9.36 -22.31 -0.89
N CYS A 22 -8.70 -21.45 -0.11
CA CYS A 22 -8.88 -19.98 -0.19
C CYS A 22 -7.60 -19.18 -0.47
N ALA A 23 -6.48 -19.82 -0.80
CA ALA A 23 -5.27 -19.10 -1.22
C ALA A 23 -5.29 -18.88 -2.74
N LEU A 24 -5.17 -17.63 -3.18
CA LEU A 24 -5.00 -17.34 -4.60
C LEU A 24 -3.67 -17.89 -5.12
N THR A 25 -3.66 -18.45 -6.33
CA THR A 25 -2.43 -18.84 -7.00
C THR A 25 -1.69 -17.60 -7.54
N LYS A 26 -0.37 -17.69 -7.72
CA LYS A 26 0.43 -16.60 -8.33
C LYS A 26 -0.09 -16.21 -9.71
N GLU A 27 -0.58 -17.16 -10.49
CA GLU A 27 -1.18 -16.89 -11.80
C GLU A 27 -2.48 -16.11 -11.70
N GLN A 28 -3.36 -16.45 -10.75
CA GLN A 28 -4.58 -15.69 -10.49
C GLN A 28 -4.28 -14.25 -10.09
N ILE A 29 -3.25 -14.05 -9.25
CA ILE A 29 -2.78 -12.73 -8.82
C ILE A 29 -2.24 -11.92 -10.02
N ARG A 30 -1.41 -12.54 -10.89
CA ARG A 30 -0.87 -11.89 -12.10
C ARG A 30 -1.93 -11.43 -13.08
N ASN A 31 -3.03 -12.18 -13.17
CA ASN A 31 -4.10 -11.95 -14.12
C ASN A 31 -5.11 -10.89 -13.63
N MET A 32 -4.92 -10.32 -12.43
CA MET A 32 -5.71 -9.19 -11.97
C MET A 32 -5.48 -7.98 -12.90
N SER A 33 -6.57 -7.42 -13.44
CA SER A 33 -6.53 -6.38 -14.46
C SER A 33 -7.49 -5.24 -14.14
N PRO A 34 -7.14 -3.98 -14.48
CA PRO A 34 -8.06 -2.84 -14.42
C PRO A 34 -9.31 -3.06 -15.29
N SER A 35 -9.22 -3.91 -16.33
CA SER A 35 -10.30 -4.17 -17.28
C SER A 35 -11.55 -4.76 -16.63
N THR A 36 -11.50 -5.27 -15.41
CA THR A 36 -12.72 -5.70 -14.71
C THR A 36 -13.56 -4.52 -14.21
N ARG A 37 -13.00 -3.30 -14.16
CA ARG A 37 -13.72 -2.10 -13.75
C ARG A 37 -14.62 -1.59 -14.90
N PRO A 38 -15.91 -1.32 -14.63
CA PRO A 38 -16.83 -0.81 -15.65
C PRO A 38 -16.34 0.47 -16.35
N ALA A 39 -15.67 1.36 -15.60
CA ALA A 39 -15.12 2.62 -16.12
C ALA A 39 -13.96 2.43 -17.14
N CYS A 40 -13.37 1.24 -17.23
CA CYS A 40 -12.23 0.94 -18.10
C CYS A 40 -12.60 0.09 -19.32
N GLN A 41 -13.89 -0.13 -19.56
CA GLN A 41 -14.38 -0.86 -20.73
C GLN A 41 -14.39 0.03 -21.98
N PRO A 42 -14.18 -0.52 -23.19
CA PRO A 42 -14.25 0.24 -24.43
C PRO A 42 -15.59 0.96 -24.57
N GLY A 43 -15.57 2.29 -24.70
CA GLY A 43 -16.77 3.13 -24.82
C GLY A 43 -17.35 3.66 -23.50
N ALA A 44 -16.72 3.35 -22.35
CA ALA A 44 -17.08 3.97 -21.08
C ALA A 44 -16.72 5.47 -21.07
N GLN A 45 -17.60 6.28 -20.48
CA GLN A 45 -17.29 7.69 -20.22
C GLN A 45 -16.38 7.80 -18.99
N THR A 46 -15.24 8.48 -19.13
CA THR A 46 -14.38 8.84 -18.00
C THR A 46 -15.13 9.72 -17.02
N SER A 47 -15.06 9.40 -15.73
CA SER A 47 -15.72 10.18 -14.68
C SER A 47 -15.08 11.58 -14.59
N ALA A 48 -15.85 12.58 -14.17
CA ALA A 48 -15.30 13.93 -13.95
C ALA A 48 -14.31 13.99 -12.78
N GLN A 49 -14.25 12.94 -11.94
CA GLN A 49 -13.37 12.85 -10.76
C GLN A 49 -12.06 12.11 -11.07
N GLN A 50 -11.96 11.47 -12.23
CA GLN A 50 -10.80 10.69 -12.63
C GLN A 50 -9.67 11.61 -13.12
N VAL A 51 -8.46 11.39 -12.60
CA VAL A 51 -7.25 12.12 -13.00
C VAL A 51 -6.39 11.21 -13.88
N ASP A 52 -5.93 11.68 -15.04
CA ASP A 52 -4.96 10.94 -15.85
C ASP A 52 -3.58 10.93 -15.18
N THR A 53 -3.16 9.73 -14.76
CA THR A 53 -1.91 9.46 -14.05
C THR A 53 -0.83 8.89 -14.95
N THR A 54 -1.07 8.74 -16.26
CA THR A 54 -0.14 8.11 -17.22
C THR A 54 1.24 8.75 -17.17
N ARG A 55 1.30 10.09 -17.19
CA ARG A 55 2.56 10.83 -17.09
C ARG A 55 3.23 10.68 -15.73
N ARG A 56 2.46 10.77 -14.64
CA ARG A 56 2.99 10.64 -13.26
C ARG A 56 3.62 9.27 -13.03
N LEU A 57 2.99 8.21 -13.53
CA LEU A 57 3.50 6.83 -13.48
C LEU A 57 4.76 6.67 -14.35
N SER A 58 4.77 7.25 -15.56
CA SER A 58 5.95 7.24 -16.42
C SER A 58 7.15 7.93 -15.76
N ASP A 59 6.92 9.12 -15.18
CA ASP A 59 7.96 9.89 -14.50
C ASP A 59 8.49 9.12 -13.27
N LEU A 60 7.62 8.50 -12.48
CA LEU A 60 8.04 7.65 -11.35
C LEU A 60 8.90 6.46 -11.81
N ARG A 61 8.46 5.74 -12.85
CA ARG A 61 9.16 4.56 -13.39
C ARG A 61 10.54 4.92 -13.94
N SER A 62 10.73 6.13 -14.45
CA SER A 62 12.05 6.60 -14.93
C SER A 62 13.13 6.58 -13.84
N HIS A 63 12.74 6.66 -12.56
CA HIS A 63 13.66 6.60 -11.43
C HIS A 63 13.99 5.18 -10.95
N PHE A 64 13.36 4.14 -11.47
CA PHE A 64 13.54 2.78 -10.97
C PHE A 64 14.94 2.24 -11.25
N GLN A 65 15.40 2.38 -12.50
CA GLN A 65 16.72 1.93 -12.91
C GLN A 65 17.84 2.62 -12.13
N SER A 66 17.76 3.94 -11.93
CA SER A 66 18.78 4.70 -11.20
C SER A 66 18.87 4.34 -9.72
N ASN A 67 17.76 3.86 -9.13
CA ASN A 67 17.72 3.43 -7.73
C ASN A 67 17.90 1.91 -7.57
N GLY A 68 18.02 1.16 -8.67
CA GLY A 68 18.16 -0.31 -8.64
C GLY A 68 16.94 -1.00 -8.03
N ILE A 69 15.73 -0.50 -8.30
CA ILE A 69 14.46 -1.05 -7.83
C ILE A 69 13.58 -1.46 -9.03
N ASN A 70 12.67 -2.41 -8.83
CA ASN A 70 11.68 -2.85 -9.83
C ASN A 70 10.26 -2.35 -9.50
N GLY A 71 10.10 -1.75 -8.33
CA GLY A 71 8.83 -1.19 -7.88
C GLY A 71 9.00 -0.26 -6.69
N TYR A 72 7.93 0.45 -6.35
CA TYR A 72 7.91 1.44 -5.27
C TYR A 72 6.58 1.40 -4.50
N ILE A 73 6.66 1.38 -3.16
CA ILE A 73 5.49 1.45 -2.26
C ILE A 73 5.25 2.89 -1.83
N ILE A 74 4.01 3.35 -1.95
CA ILE A 74 3.55 4.68 -1.53
C ILE A 74 2.35 4.54 -0.59
N PRO A 75 2.56 4.59 0.74
CA PRO A 75 1.47 4.55 1.71
C PRO A 75 0.77 5.92 1.84
N SER A 76 -0.30 5.98 2.63
CA SER A 76 -1.10 7.19 2.87
C SER A 76 -0.68 8.02 4.07
N VAL A 77 0.44 7.66 4.70
CA VAL A 77 0.91 8.27 5.95
C VAL A 77 2.00 9.31 5.68
N ASP A 78 2.22 10.19 6.65
CA ASP A 78 3.40 11.05 6.73
C ASP A 78 4.50 10.38 7.58
N ALA A 79 5.60 11.10 7.81
CA ALA A 79 6.71 10.62 8.64
C ALA A 79 6.37 10.42 10.13
N HIS A 80 5.19 10.87 10.56
CA HIS A 80 4.72 10.81 11.94
C HIS A 80 3.56 9.83 12.12
N GLN A 81 3.20 9.09 11.07
CA GLN A 81 2.06 8.17 11.06
C GLN A 81 0.74 8.86 11.45
N SER A 82 0.57 10.12 11.02
CA SER A 82 -0.65 10.89 11.25
C SER A 82 -1.87 10.19 10.64
N GLU A 83 -3.01 10.24 11.34
CA GLU A 83 -4.29 9.73 10.82
C GLU A 83 -4.78 10.56 9.62
N TYR A 84 -4.64 11.88 9.71
CA TYR A 84 -4.95 12.82 8.63
C TYR A 84 -3.68 13.53 8.22
N VAL A 85 -3.23 13.26 6.99
CA VAL A 85 -2.03 13.87 6.44
C VAL A 85 -2.32 15.26 5.86
N SER A 86 -1.31 16.13 5.91
CA SER A 86 -1.38 17.44 5.28
C SER A 86 -1.47 17.32 3.75
N GLU A 87 -1.99 18.33 3.06
CA GLU A 87 -2.03 18.35 1.58
C GLU A 87 -0.63 18.16 0.95
N TYR A 88 0.42 18.66 1.62
CA TYR A 88 1.83 18.48 1.22
C TYR A 88 2.28 17.01 1.21
N ASP A 89 1.71 16.20 2.11
CA ASP A 89 2.06 14.79 2.30
C ASP A 89 1.13 13.82 1.56
N LYS A 90 0.14 14.31 0.80
CA LYS A 90 -0.79 13.48 0.01
C LYS A 90 -0.18 12.88 -1.26
N ARG A 91 1.02 12.31 -1.12
CA ARG A 91 1.82 11.66 -2.18
C ARG A 91 1.04 10.59 -2.93
N ARG A 92 0.34 9.73 -2.19
CA ARG A 92 -0.50 8.68 -2.78
C ARG A 92 -1.65 9.28 -3.61
N GLN A 93 -2.30 10.34 -3.14
CA GLN A 93 -3.34 11.03 -3.93
C GLN A 93 -2.74 11.68 -5.18
N PHE A 94 -1.55 12.28 -5.07
CA PHE A 94 -0.86 12.82 -6.24
C PHE A 94 -0.57 11.72 -7.27
N ILE A 95 0.02 10.59 -6.90
CA ILE A 95 0.42 9.57 -7.89
C ILE A 95 -0.79 8.82 -8.47
N SER A 96 -1.85 8.56 -7.69
CA SER A 96 -2.98 7.73 -8.14
C SER A 96 -4.26 8.50 -8.48
N GLY A 97 -4.40 9.75 -8.06
CA GLY A 97 -5.65 10.52 -8.15
C GLY A 97 -6.66 10.19 -7.05
N PHE A 98 -6.49 9.09 -6.32
CA PHE A 98 -7.43 8.64 -5.30
C PHE A 98 -7.31 9.44 -3.99
N SER A 99 -8.41 10.03 -3.54
CA SER A 99 -8.48 11.00 -2.46
C SER A 99 -8.94 10.45 -1.10
N GLY A 100 -9.35 9.18 -1.03
CA GLY A 100 -9.77 8.55 0.23
C GLY A 100 -8.63 8.49 1.25
N SER A 101 -8.93 8.56 2.55
CA SER A 101 -7.86 8.75 3.56
C SER A 101 -6.92 7.56 3.69
N GLN A 102 -7.41 6.32 3.53
CA GLN A 102 -6.62 5.10 3.74
C GLN A 102 -6.40 4.30 2.44
N ALA A 103 -5.16 4.20 2.00
CA ALA A 103 -4.73 3.23 0.99
C ALA A 103 -3.22 2.99 1.02
N ILE A 104 -2.77 2.00 0.26
CA ILE A 104 -1.38 1.84 -0.13
C ILE A 104 -1.32 1.65 -1.64
N ALA A 105 -0.54 2.47 -2.33
CA ALA A 105 -0.25 2.32 -3.74
C ALA A 105 1.08 1.58 -3.92
N VAL A 106 1.15 0.71 -4.92
CA VAL A 106 2.39 0.04 -5.33
C VAL A 106 2.51 0.16 -6.84
N VAL A 107 3.63 0.71 -7.29
CA VAL A 107 3.92 0.88 -8.72
C VAL A 107 5.09 -0.02 -9.07
N LEU A 108 4.90 -0.91 -10.04
CA LEU A 108 5.94 -1.72 -10.68
C LEU A 108 6.27 -1.13 -12.06
N GLU A 109 7.29 -1.69 -12.73
CA GLU A 109 7.73 -1.26 -14.06
C GLU A 109 6.57 -1.17 -15.08
N ASN A 110 5.63 -2.12 -15.05
CA ASN A 110 4.56 -2.21 -16.04
C ASN A 110 3.14 -2.17 -15.45
N LYS A 111 3.00 -2.23 -14.12
CA LYS A 111 1.69 -2.29 -13.44
C LYS A 111 1.64 -1.31 -12.27
N ALA A 112 0.44 -0.91 -11.89
CA ALA A 112 0.20 -0.13 -10.68
C ALA A 112 -1.04 -0.69 -9.98
N ALA A 113 -0.97 -0.84 -8.66
CA ALA A 113 -2.04 -1.39 -7.86
C ALA A 113 -2.27 -0.55 -6.61
N LEU A 114 -3.52 -0.47 -6.15
CA LEU A 114 -3.90 0.26 -4.95
C LEU A 114 -4.79 -0.60 -4.06
N TRP A 115 -4.38 -0.75 -2.80
CA TRP A 115 -5.13 -1.42 -1.74
C TRP A 115 -5.84 -0.37 -0.90
N THR A 116 -7.12 -0.55 -0.66
CA THR A 116 -7.91 0.26 0.26
C THR A 116 -8.91 -0.64 1.00
N ASP A 117 -9.65 -0.06 1.95
CA ASP A 117 -10.68 -0.77 2.69
C ASP A 117 -12.08 -0.54 2.10
N GLY A 118 -13.06 -1.32 2.58
CA GLY A 118 -14.42 -1.36 2.02
C GLY A 118 -15.18 -0.04 2.03
N ARG A 119 -14.78 0.94 2.85
CA ARG A 119 -15.39 2.28 2.85
C ARG A 119 -15.15 3.02 1.54
N TYR A 120 -14.06 2.71 0.84
CA TYR A 120 -13.59 3.49 -0.30
C TYR A 120 -13.68 2.77 -1.64
N PHE A 121 -14.24 1.56 -1.72
CA PHE A 121 -14.25 0.81 -2.98
C PHE A 121 -14.99 1.55 -4.11
N LEU A 122 -16.15 2.12 -3.84
CA LEU A 122 -16.91 2.88 -4.84
C LEU A 122 -16.17 4.15 -5.27
N GLN A 123 -15.64 4.89 -4.28
CA GLN A 123 -14.85 6.10 -4.55
C GLN A 123 -13.59 5.78 -5.39
N ALA A 124 -12.89 4.70 -5.07
CA ALA A 124 -11.70 4.30 -5.80
C ALA A 124 -12.04 3.82 -7.22
N GLU A 125 -13.22 3.23 -7.45
CA GLU A 125 -13.68 2.90 -8.80
C GLU A 125 -13.93 4.15 -9.66
N GLU A 126 -14.43 5.23 -9.06
CA GLU A 126 -14.74 6.49 -9.73
C GLU A 126 -13.51 7.38 -9.96
N GLU A 127 -12.57 7.42 -9.01
CA GLU A 127 -11.41 8.34 -9.05
C GLU A 127 -10.17 7.75 -9.74
N LEU A 128 -9.95 6.43 -9.66
CA LEU A 128 -8.75 5.82 -10.24
C LEU A 128 -8.86 5.70 -11.76
N ASP A 129 -7.81 6.10 -12.47
CA ASP A 129 -7.74 5.83 -13.89
C ASP A 129 -7.42 4.38 -14.24
N CYS A 130 -7.51 4.02 -15.52
CA CYS A 130 -7.33 2.66 -15.99
C CYS A 130 -5.89 2.15 -15.97
N ASN A 131 -4.92 2.95 -15.52
CA ASN A 131 -3.57 2.48 -15.24
C ASN A 131 -3.50 1.70 -13.92
N TRP A 132 -4.48 1.87 -13.03
CA TRP A 132 -4.50 1.27 -11.69
C TRP A 132 -5.36 0.01 -11.59
N ILE A 133 -4.82 -0.99 -10.91
CA ILE A 133 -5.56 -2.16 -10.43
C ILE A 133 -6.08 -1.84 -9.03
N LEU A 134 -7.40 -1.80 -8.87
CA LEU A 134 -8.02 -1.65 -7.54
C LEU A 134 -8.06 -3.02 -6.85
N MET A 135 -7.30 -3.16 -5.77
CA MET A 135 -7.23 -4.37 -4.96
C MET A 135 -8.35 -4.33 -3.91
N LYS A 136 -9.52 -4.87 -4.28
CA LYS A 136 -10.70 -4.91 -3.42
C LYS A 136 -11.04 -6.35 -3.01
N GLY A 137 -11.35 -6.54 -1.73
CA GLY A 137 -11.81 -7.81 -1.19
C GLY A 137 -13.31 -7.84 -1.16
N ARG A 138 -13.93 -8.80 -1.82
CA ARG A 138 -15.38 -8.98 -1.73
C ARG A 138 -15.70 -9.62 -0.38
N SER A 139 -16.64 -9.01 0.34
CA SER A 139 -17.06 -9.48 1.66
C SER A 139 -17.40 -10.98 1.62
N GLY A 140 -16.58 -11.80 2.30
CA GLY A 140 -16.86 -13.21 2.61
C GLY A 140 -16.36 -14.31 1.66
N THR A 141 -15.77 -14.03 0.48
CA THR A 141 -15.40 -15.12 -0.47
C THR A 141 -14.12 -14.91 -1.30
N GLU A 142 -13.64 -13.68 -1.50
CA GLU A 142 -12.44 -13.41 -2.30
C GLU A 142 -11.29 -12.95 -1.39
N THR A 143 -10.22 -13.73 -1.36
CA THR A 143 -8.95 -13.34 -0.74
C THR A 143 -8.26 -12.32 -1.62
N VAL A 144 -8.00 -11.12 -1.10
CA VAL A 144 -7.14 -10.13 -1.77
C VAL A 144 -5.69 -10.50 -1.44
N PRO A 145 -4.78 -10.55 -2.41
CA PRO A 145 -3.38 -10.76 -2.11
C PRO A 145 -2.87 -9.57 -1.29
N SER A 146 -2.06 -9.85 -0.29
CA SER A 146 -1.24 -8.84 0.35
C SER A 146 -0.30 -8.19 -0.67
N ILE A 147 0.25 -7.02 -0.32
CA ILE A 147 1.20 -6.30 -1.15
C ILE A 147 2.40 -7.18 -1.51
N THR A 148 2.96 -7.90 -0.53
CA THR A 148 4.11 -8.77 -0.72
C THR A 148 3.75 -9.95 -1.62
N GLU A 149 2.61 -10.62 -1.42
CA GLU A 149 2.14 -11.69 -2.32
C GLU A 149 1.97 -11.20 -3.76
N TRP A 150 1.40 -10.00 -3.95
CA TRP A 150 1.24 -9.42 -5.29
C TRP A 150 2.58 -9.12 -5.94
N VAL A 151 3.51 -8.49 -5.22
CA VAL A 151 4.86 -8.21 -5.75
C VAL A 151 5.62 -9.50 -6.07
N ILE A 152 5.54 -10.51 -5.19
CA ILE A 152 6.15 -11.82 -5.42
C ILE A 152 5.59 -12.49 -6.67
N ALA A 153 4.28 -12.42 -6.87
CA ALA A 153 3.65 -12.95 -8.07
C ALA A 153 4.11 -12.19 -9.32
N GLU A 154 4.11 -10.87 -9.32
CA GLU A 154 4.47 -10.06 -10.49
C GLU A 154 5.96 -10.13 -10.87
N LEU A 155 6.85 -10.23 -9.88
CA LEU A 155 8.31 -10.22 -10.10
C LEU A 155 8.95 -11.62 -10.00
N GLU A 156 8.16 -12.69 -10.06
CA GLU A 156 8.70 -14.06 -9.92
C GLU A 156 9.81 -14.33 -10.95
N GLY A 157 10.90 -14.92 -10.46
CA GLY A 157 12.07 -15.24 -11.28
C GLY A 157 13.00 -14.05 -11.54
N GLN A 158 12.72 -12.85 -11.03
CA GLN A 158 13.49 -11.63 -11.33
C GLN A 158 14.40 -11.13 -10.20
N ASN A 159 14.59 -11.86 -9.10
CA ASN A 159 15.29 -11.36 -7.90
C ASN A 159 14.87 -9.91 -7.54
N GLY A 160 13.56 -9.67 -7.58
CA GLY A 160 12.97 -8.33 -7.59
C GLY A 160 13.31 -7.51 -6.35
N ILE A 161 13.45 -6.20 -6.55
CA ILE A 161 13.76 -5.24 -5.50
C ILE A 161 12.61 -4.25 -5.38
N LEU A 162 11.90 -4.29 -4.26
CA LEU A 162 10.83 -3.34 -3.97
C LEU A 162 11.42 -2.16 -3.19
N GLY A 163 11.27 -0.94 -3.70
CA GLY A 163 11.73 0.27 -3.03
C GLY A 163 10.67 0.89 -2.14
N ALA A 164 11.10 1.54 -1.07
CA ALA A 164 10.25 2.44 -0.29
C ALA A 164 11.07 3.54 0.36
N TYR A 165 10.43 4.71 0.59
CA TYR A 165 11.00 5.75 1.43
C TYR A 165 10.85 5.34 2.91
N PRO A 166 11.97 5.19 3.65
CA PRO A 166 11.96 4.53 4.97
C PRO A 166 11.17 5.27 6.03
N PHE A 167 10.97 6.58 5.88
CA PHE A 167 10.23 7.39 6.86
C PHE A 167 8.71 7.17 6.81
N LEU A 168 8.19 6.53 5.75
CA LEU A 168 6.74 6.33 5.58
C LEU A 168 6.28 4.91 5.93
N ILE A 169 7.18 4.04 6.37
CA ILE A 169 6.87 2.66 6.75
C ILE A 169 7.39 2.43 8.17
N GLY A 170 6.51 2.02 9.08
CA GLY A 170 6.90 1.67 10.44
C GLY A 170 7.88 0.49 10.48
N SER A 171 8.77 0.46 11.46
CA SER A 171 9.82 -0.57 11.58
C SER A 171 9.29 -1.99 11.53
N ASP A 172 8.20 -2.27 12.25
CA ASP A 172 7.63 -3.61 12.34
C ASP A 172 7.02 -4.05 11.00
N ASP A 173 6.36 -3.13 10.29
CA ASP A 173 5.81 -3.39 8.96
C ASP A 173 6.94 -3.57 7.93
N TRP A 174 8.00 -2.77 8.01
CA TRP A 174 9.19 -2.93 7.17
C TRP A 174 9.80 -4.32 7.36
N MET A 175 10.10 -4.71 8.60
CA MET A 175 10.71 -5.99 8.92
C MET A 175 9.84 -7.16 8.48
N LYS A 176 8.52 -7.05 8.67
CA LYS A 176 7.58 -8.06 8.22
C LYS A 176 7.62 -8.22 6.69
N LYS A 177 7.49 -7.12 5.94
CA LYS A 177 7.49 -7.17 4.47
C LYS A 177 8.83 -7.65 3.92
N ASP A 178 9.93 -7.16 4.47
CA ASP A 178 11.27 -7.57 4.03
C ASP A 178 11.48 -9.07 4.25
N LYS A 179 11.06 -9.60 5.40
CA LYS A 179 11.11 -11.04 5.67
C LYS A 179 10.32 -11.85 4.63
N GLU A 180 9.07 -11.46 4.35
CA GLU A 180 8.21 -12.15 3.37
C GLU A 180 8.82 -12.11 1.95
N LEU A 181 9.46 -11.00 1.57
CA LEU A 181 10.15 -10.85 0.29
C LEU A 181 11.43 -11.69 0.21
N VAL A 182 12.24 -11.70 1.27
CA VAL A 182 13.49 -12.47 1.35
C VAL A 182 13.25 -13.97 1.25
N GLU A 183 12.17 -14.47 1.86
CA GLU A 183 11.73 -15.88 1.72
C GLU A 183 11.44 -16.26 0.25
N ASN A 184 11.26 -15.29 -0.64
CA ASN A 184 11.00 -15.46 -2.07
C ASN A 184 12.13 -14.92 -2.98
N ASN A 185 13.36 -14.79 -2.45
CA ASN A 185 14.53 -14.24 -3.16
C ASN A 185 14.36 -12.79 -3.65
N MET A 186 13.54 -12.00 -2.97
CA MET A 186 13.34 -10.57 -3.20
C MET A 186 13.83 -9.78 -1.99
N LYS A 187 13.80 -8.44 -2.05
CA LYS A 187 14.16 -7.58 -0.91
C LYS A 187 13.39 -6.28 -0.89
N LEU A 188 13.21 -5.71 0.30
CA LEU A 188 12.74 -4.34 0.49
C LEU A 188 13.96 -3.40 0.60
N ALA A 189 14.15 -2.54 -0.39
CA ALA A 189 15.25 -1.59 -0.44
C ALA A 189 14.84 -0.21 0.09
N ARG A 190 15.71 0.35 0.94
CA ARG A 190 15.67 1.75 1.33
C ARG A 190 15.99 2.63 0.13
N VAL A 191 15.08 3.53 -0.21
CA VAL A 191 15.34 4.63 -1.14
C VAL A 191 15.55 5.89 -0.31
N GLU A 192 16.72 6.53 -0.47
CA GLU A 192 17.13 7.65 0.39
C GLU A 192 16.29 8.91 0.20
N GLU A 193 15.75 9.11 -0.99
CA GLU A 193 14.90 10.25 -1.33
C GLU A 193 13.49 9.75 -1.67
N ASP A 194 12.48 10.54 -1.34
CA ASP A 194 11.11 10.23 -1.77
C ASP A 194 10.97 10.47 -3.27
N LEU A 195 10.66 9.41 -4.03
CA LEU A 195 10.55 9.50 -5.48
C LEU A 195 9.31 10.28 -5.91
N ILE A 196 8.27 10.34 -5.08
CA ILE A 196 7.10 11.17 -5.36
C ILE A 196 7.47 12.65 -5.26
N ASP A 197 8.30 13.01 -4.29
CA ASP A 197 8.76 14.39 -4.12
C ASP A 197 9.59 14.87 -5.33
N LYS A 198 10.31 13.96 -6.01
CA LYS A 198 11.07 14.27 -7.23
C LYS A 198 10.19 14.59 -8.44
N ILE A 199 9.06 13.89 -8.57
CA ILE A 199 8.17 14.03 -9.73
C ILE A 199 7.03 15.03 -9.50
N TRP A 200 6.70 15.33 -8.24
CA TRP A 200 5.68 16.32 -7.87
C TRP A 200 6.25 17.75 -7.97
N THR A 201 6.58 18.13 -9.20
CA THR A 201 7.31 19.36 -9.54
C THR A 201 6.40 20.59 -9.67
N THR A 202 5.12 20.40 -9.95
CA THR A 202 4.14 21.48 -10.11
C THR A 202 3.01 21.33 -9.10
N ASP A 203 2.49 22.47 -8.63
CA ASP A 203 1.29 22.55 -7.80
C ASP A 203 1.34 21.73 -6.49
N ARG A 204 2.55 21.45 -5.98
CA ARG A 204 2.71 20.85 -4.65
C ARG A 204 2.36 21.89 -3.58
N PRO A 205 1.40 21.60 -2.68
CA PRO A 205 1.05 22.51 -1.59
C PRO A 205 2.26 22.80 -0.70
N ALA A 206 2.31 23.97 -0.06
CA ALA A 206 3.37 24.25 0.90
C ALA A 206 3.18 23.40 2.18
N GLN A 207 4.29 23.04 2.83
CA GLN A 207 4.23 22.38 4.13
C GLN A 207 3.52 23.31 5.15
N PRO A 208 2.60 22.78 5.98
CA PRO A 208 1.99 23.57 7.04
C PRO A 208 3.04 24.19 7.96
N ASN A 209 2.97 25.51 8.13
CA ASN A 209 3.89 26.29 8.97
C ASN A 209 3.12 27.32 9.80
N THR A 210 2.18 26.83 10.63
CA THR A 210 1.35 27.67 11.51
C THR A 210 2.04 27.90 12.86
N ASP A 211 1.71 29.02 13.51
CA ASP A 211 2.25 29.35 14.83
C ASP A 211 1.92 28.29 15.89
N ILE A 212 2.90 28.03 16.76
CA ILE A 212 2.72 27.15 17.92
C ILE A 212 2.18 27.98 19.08
N HIS A 213 1.03 27.58 19.63
CA HIS A 213 0.41 28.24 20.77
C HIS A 213 0.62 27.46 22.07
N GLY A 214 1.28 28.07 23.05
CA GLY A 214 1.44 27.48 24.38
C GLY A 214 0.12 27.42 25.14
N MET A 215 -0.29 26.23 25.56
CA MET A 215 -1.46 26.06 26.42
C MET A 215 -1.18 26.50 27.85
N LYS A 216 -2.08 27.31 28.44
CA LYS A 216 -1.93 27.79 29.83
C LYS A 216 -2.07 26.63 30.83
N LEU A 217 -1.40 26.76 31.98
CA LEU A 217 -1.45 25.77 33.07
C LEU A 217 -2.89 25.48 33.55
N SER A 218 -3.78 26.47 33.49
CA SER A 218 -5.21 26.30 33.82
C SER A 218 -5.92 25.26 32.95
N PHE A 219 -5.42 25.00 31.74
CA PHE A 219 -5.97 23.99 30.83
C PHE A 219 -5.21 22.66 30.91
N THR A 220 -3.89 22.69 31.12
CA THR A 220 -3.05 21.48 31.07
C THR A 220 -2.92 20.78 32.42
N GLY A 221 -3.23 21.46 33.54
CA GLY A 221 -3.14 20.95 34.91
C GLY A 221 -1.71 20.73 35.43
N LYS A 222 -0.70 20.63 34.56
CA LYS A 222 0.73 20.51 34.91
C LYS A 222 1.60 21.25 33.90
N ILE A 223 2.76 21.73 34.38
CA ILE A 223 3.82 22.27 33.51
C ILE A 223 4.58 21.13 32.82
N TYR A 224 5.12 21.39 31.63
CA TYR A 224 5.83 20.38 30.81
C TYR A 224 7.00 19.72 31.56
N ILE A 225 7.75 20.48 32.39
CA ILE A 225 8.86 19.97 33.22
C ILE A 225 8.42 18.80 34.11
N ASN A 226 7.22 18.89 34.69
CA ASN A 226 6.71 17.84 35.58
C ASN A 226 6.22 16.60 34.82
N MET A 227 6.07 16.67 33.50
CA MET A 227 5.76 15.49 32.67
C MET A 227 7.02 14.66 32.42
N PHE A 228 8.17 15.32 32.19
CA PHE A 228 9.45 14.64 31.96
C PHE A 228 9.99 13.91 33.19
N ASN A 229 9.69 14.39 34.40
CA ASN A 229 10.21 13.82 35.64
C ASN A 229 9.34 12.69 36.22
N ARG A 230 8.38 12.15 35.46
CA ARG A 230 7.63 10.97 35.94
C ARG A 230 8.43 9.70 35.65
N PRO A 231 8.75 8.89 36.67
CA PRO A 231 9.24 7.54 36.41
C PRO A 231 8.14 6.75 35.68
N PHE A 232 8.54 6.03 34.63
CA PHE A 232 7.71 5.06 33.92
C PHE A 232 7.34 3.88 34.81
#